data_AF-A0A086AND8-F1
#
_entry.id   AF-A0A086AND8-F1
#
_cell.length_a   1.000
_cell.length_b   1.000
_cell.length_c   1.000
_cell.angle_alpha   90.00
_cell.angle_beta   90.00
_cell.angle_gamma   90.00
#
_symmetry.space_group_name_H-M   'P 1'
#
loop_
_entity.id
_entity.type
_entity.pdbx_description
1 polymer ?
#
loop_
_entity_poly.entity_id
_entity_poly.type
_entity_poly.pdbx_seq_one_letter_code
_entity_poly.pdbx_strand_id
1 'polypeptide(L)'
;MRKIYRYEKLSFSAPADEDVNFEIKFISDGNIGHTVINIPGDNDSEIANSGKCSLGKIQSLTSEKTISVSDIANPIPNEDTIAIEYYINKKLIAKHSNPKSETDRPYVILTIKFSVK
;
A
#
# COMPACT_ATOMS: atom_id res chain seq x y z
N MET A 1 18.08 4.90 11.23
CA MET A 1 18.00 3.51 10.73
C MET A 1 16.59 3.29 10.22
N ARG A 2 16.38 2.80 8.99
CA ARG A 2 15.02 2.61 8.44
C ARG A 2 14.34 1.45 9.17
N LYS A 3 13.10 1.62 9.62
CA LYS A 3 12.29 0.53 10.17
C LYS A 3 11.37 -0.04 9.10
N ILE A 4 11.17 -1.35 9.17
CA ILE A 4 10.30 -2.10 8.25
C ILE A 4 9.07 -2.57 9.03
N TYR A 5 7.89 -2.21 8.55
CA TYR A 5 6.60 -2.64 9.06
C TYR A 5 5.97 -3.60 8.06
N ARG A 6 5.58 -4.80 8.52
CA ARG A 6 5.01 -5.86 7.66
C ARG A 6 3.57 -6.17 8.06
N TYR A 7 2.68 -6.21 7.08
CA TYR A 7 1.27 -6.57 7.24
C TYR A 7 0.96 -7.78 6.35
N GLU A 8 1.08 -8.98 6.91
CA GLU A 8 1.18 -10.23 6.13
C GLU A 8 -0.14 -10.99 5.90
N LYS A 9 -1.23 -10.56 6.55
CA LYS A 9 -2.51 -11.29 6.62
C LYS A 9 -3.67 -10.49 6.02
N LEU A 10 -3.41 -9.70 4.99
CA LEU A 10 -4.43 -8.91 4.32
C LEU A 10 -5.13 -9.78 3.27
N SER A 11 -6.44 -9.65 3.18
CA SER A 11 -7.22 -10.35 2.15
C SER A 11 -8.30 -9.45 1.58
N PHE A 12 -8.60 -9.66 0.31
CA PHE A 12 -9.66 -8.96 -0.40
C PHE A 12 -10.37 -9.92 -1.34
N SER A 13 -11.71 -9.93 -1.29
CA SER A 13 -12.53 -10.76 -2.16
C SER A 13 -13.58 -9.95 -2.90
N ALA A 14 -13.74 -10.27 -4.18
CA ALA A 14 -14.72 -9.66 -5.07
C ALA A 14 -15.10 -10.63 -6.20
N PRO A 15 -16.12 -10.34 -7.02
CA PRO A 15 -16.45 -11.11 -8.22
C PRO A 15 -15.27 -11.23 -9.18
N ALA A 16 -15.25 -12.31 -9.97
CA ALA A 16 -14.12 -12.67 -10.84
C ALA A 16 -13.74 -11.58 -11.85
N ASP A 17 -14.74 -10.85 -12.34
CA ASP A 17 -14.64 -9.82 -13.36
C ASP A 17 -14.46 -8.40 -12.80
N GLU A 18 -14.46 -8.23 -11.47
CA GLU A 18 -14.30 -6.92 -10.84
C GLU A 18 -12.86 -6.42 -11.00
N ASP A 19 -12.73 -5.16 -11.44
CA ASP A 19 -11.46 -4.45 -11.51
C ASP A 19 -10.99 -4.07 -10.10
N VAL A 20 -9.72 -4.33 -9.82
CA VAL A 20 -9.07 -4.03 -8.55
C VAL A 20 -8.29 -2.72 -8.70
N ASN A 21 -8.71 -1.70 -7.96
CA ASN A 21 -8.02 -0.42 -7.86
C ASN A 21 -7.37 -0.30 -6.50
N PHE A 22 -6.04 -0.23 -6.49
CA PHE A 22 -5.26 0.01 -5.28
C PHE A 22 -5.04 1.51 -5.11
N GLU A 23 -5.33 2.03 -3.93
CA GLU A 23 -5.23 3.45 -3.62
C GLU A 23 -4.47 3.68 -2.33
N ILE A 24 -3.63 4.70 -2.33
CA ILE A 24 -2.78 5.11 -1.22
C ILE A 24 -3.13 6.54 -0.85
N LYS A 25 -3.28 6.79 0.46
CA LYS A 25 -3.50 8.13 0.99
C LYS A 25 -2.55 8.42 2.14
N PHE A 26 -1.69 9.40 1.95
CA PHE A 26 -1.00 10.03 3.07
C PHE A 26 -1.97 10.89 3.87
N ILE A 27 -1.97 10.68 5.18
CA ILE A 27 -2.88 11.34 6.12
C ILE A 27 -2.19 12.48 6.85
N SER A 28 -0.89 12.35 7.14
CA SER A 28 -0.10 13.46 7.68
C SER A 28 0.52 14.33 6.59
N ASP A 29 0.67 15.61 6.90
CA ASP A 29 1.15 16.62 5.96
C ASP A 29 2.63 16.42 5.64
N GLY A 30 2.99 16.69 4.39
CA GLY A 30 4.38 16.64 3.93
C GLY A 30 4.95 15.24 3.71
N ASN A 31 4.18 14.17 3.94
CA ASN A 31 4.63 12.85 3.55
C ASN A 31 4.91 12.80 2.05
N ILE A 32 6.07 12.26 1.71
CA ILE A 32 6.43 11.88 0.36
C ILE A 32 6.75 10.39 0.35
N GLY A 33 6.54 9.74 -0.77
CA GLY A 33 6.93 8.35 -0.88
C GLY A 33 6.71 7.78 -2.26
N HIS A 34 7.23 6.58 -2.42
CA HIS A 34 7.08 5.79 -3.63
C HIS A 34 6.64 4.39 -3.22
N THR A 35 5.57 3.92 -3.84
CA THR A 35 5.03 2.60 -3.60
C THR A 35 5.09 1.79 -4.88
N VAL A 36 5.72 0.63 -4.78
CA VAL A 36 5.75 -0.38 -5.84
C VAL A 36 4.84 -1.52 -5.42
N ILE A 37 3.98 -1.95 -6.34
CA ILE A 37 3.04 -3.03 -6.13
C ILE A 37 3.43 -4.14 -7.10
N ASN A 38 4.04 -5.18 -6.55
CA ASN A 38 4.39 -6.36 -7.28
C ASN A 38 3.15 -7.24 -7.42
N ILE A 39 2.68 -7.34 -8.66
CA ILE A 39 1.61 -8.23 -9.08
C ILE A 39 2.23 -9.39 -9.87
N PRO A 40 1.63 -10.59 -9.85
CA PRO A 40 2.16 -11.71 -10.63
C PRO A 40 2.20 -11.37 -12.12
N GLY A 41 3.41 -11.34 -12.72
CA GLY A 41 3.65 -10.98 -14.13
C GLY A 41 4.72 -9.90 -14.29
N ASP A 42 4.84 -9.32 -15.51
CA ASP A 42 5.89 -8.34 -15.85
C ASP A 42 5.47 -6.87 -15.61
N ASN A 43 4.27 -6.63 -15.08
CA ASN A 43 3.65 -5.30 -15.02
C ASN A 43 3.54 -4.77 -13.58
N ASP A 44 4.68 -4.55 -12.92
CA ASP A 44 4.71 -3.91 -11.60
C ASP A 44 4.10 -2.50 -11.68
N SER A 45 3.15 -2.22 -10.80
CA SER A 45 2.49 -0.91 -10.74
C SER A 45 3.18 -0.01 -9.73
N GLU A 46 3.28 1.28 -10.03
CA GLU A 46 3.90 2.27 -9.16
C GLU A 46 2.96 3.42 -8.83
N ILE A 47 3.03 3.90 -7.59
CA ILE A 47 2.31 5.08 -7.11
C ILE A 47 3.32 6.02 -6.45
N ALA A 48 3.40 7.25 -6.94
CA ALA A 48 4.12 8.33 -6.28
C ALA A 48 3.16 9.06 -5.32
N ASN A 49 3.55 9.17 -4.06
CA ASN A 49 2.77 9.78 -2.97
C ASN A 49 1.36 9.17 -2.82
N SER A 50 0.36 10.01 -2.58
CA SER A 50 -1.05 9.62 -2.64
C SER A 50 -1.48 9.44 -4.09
N GLY A 51 -2.16 8.34 -4.39
CA GLY A 51 -2.60 8.05 -5.74
C GLY A 51 -3.32 6.72 -5.85
N LYS A 52 -3.62 6.33 -7.07
CA LYS A 52 -4.32 5.09 -7.39
C LYS A 52 -3.72 4.43 -8.63
N CYS A 53 -3.72 3.11 -8.65
CA CYS A 53 -3.40 2.33 -9.84
C CYS A 53 -4.42 1.19 -10.00
N SER A 54 -4.61 0.74 -11.24
CA SER A 54 -5.37 -0.47 -11.51
C SER A 54 -4.42 -1.67 -11.48
N LEU A 55 -4.80 -2.72 -10.74
CA LEU A 55 -4.08 -3.98 -10.69
C LEU A 55 -4.65 -5.02 -11.66
N GLY A 56 -5.69 -4.66 -12.43
CA GLY A 56 -6.42 -5.57 -13.30
C GLY A 56 -7.58 -6.26 -12.59
N LYS A 57 -8.01 -7.41 -13.11
CA LYS A 57 -9.20 -8.13 -12.63
C LYS A 57 -8.88 -9.04 -11.45
N ILE A 58 -9.87 -9.29 -10.60
CA ILE A 58 -9.70 -10.19 -9.46
C ILE A 58 -9.18 -11.57 -9.86
N GLN A 59 -9.73 -12.16 -10.93
CA GLN A 59 -9.37 -13.52 -11.33
C GLN A 59 -7.87 -13.64 -11.66
N SER A 60 -7.27 -12.62 -12.26
CA SER A 60 -5.84 -12.59 -12.62
C SER A 60 -4.91 -12.43 -11.42
N LEU A 61 -5.44 -11.97 -10.29
CA LEU A 61 -4.68 -11.71 -9.07
C LEU A 61 -4.75 -12.87 -8.06
N THR A 62 -5.49 -13.94 -8.36
CA THR A 62 -5.68 -15.07 -7.42
C THR A 62 -4.55 -16.10 -7.42
N SER A 63 -3.69 -16.10 -8.45
CA SER A 63 -2.63 -17.10 -8.63
C SER A 63 -1.57 -17.04 -7.54
N GLU A 64 -1.13 -15.85 -7.14
CA GLU A 64 -0.13 -15.63 -6.10
C GLU A 64 -0.49 -14.45 -5.19
N LYS A 65 0.38 -14.18 -4.21
CA LYS A 65 0.20 -13.06 -3.29
C LYS A 65 0.72 -11.78 -3.93
N THR A 66 -0.05 -10.70 -3.82
CA THR A 66 0.41 -9.37 -4.21
C THR A 66 1.19 -8.75 -3.05
N ILE A 67 2.35 -8.17 -3.36
CA ILE A 67 3.21 -7.49 -2.39
C ILE A 67 3.27 -6.01 -2.74
N SER A 68 2.89 -5.15 -1.82
CA SER A 68 3.06 -3.70 -1.96
C SER A 68 4.13 -3.22 -1.00
N VAL A 69 5.13 -2.49 -1.50
CA VAL A 69 6.23 -1.91 -0.72
C VAL A 69 6.20 -0.40 -0.87
N SER A 70 6.02 0.31 0.24
CA SER A 70 6.05 1.78 0.30
C SER A 70 7.34 2.23 1.00
N ASP A 71 8.15 3.05 0.33
CA ASP A 71 9.23 3.85 0.93
C ASP A 71 8.68 5.24 1.21
N ILE A 72 8.59 5.61 2.49
CA ILE A 72 7.95 6.85 2.92
C ILE A 72 8.98 7.70 3.64
N ALA A 73 8.89 9.02 3.47
CA ALA A 73 9.66 9.99 4.24
C ALA A 73 8.77 11.18 4.60
N ASN A 74 9.01 11.78 5.77
CA ASN A 74 8.41 13.06 6.11
C ASN A 74 9.50 14.10 6.41
N PRO A 75 9.79 15.03 5.47
CA PRO A 75 10.82 16.05 5.63
C PRO A 75 10.37 17.24 6.48
N ILE A 76 9.08 17.37 6.84
CA ILE A 76 8.58 18.54 7.60
C ILE A 76 9.03 18.43 9.06
N PRO A 77 9.80 19.39 9.61
CA PRO A 77 10.32 19.29 10.98
C PRO A 77 9.26 19.26 12.08
N ASN A 78 8.13 19.94 11.86
CA ASN A 78 7.06 20.12 12.87
C ASN A 78 5.96 19.07 12.81
N GLU A 79 6.01 18.16 11.83
CA GLU A 79 5.12 17.01 11.81
C GLU A 79 5.72 15.93 12.70
N ASP A 80 4.93 15.35 13.60
CA ASP A 80 5.42 14.36 14.55
C ASP A 80 5.07 12.92 14.14
N THR A 81 4.12 12.76 13.21
CA THR A 81 3.57 11.45 12.84
C THR A 81 3.65 11.21 11.34
N ILE A 82 4.01 9.98 10.97
CA ILE A 82 3.87 9.48 9.60
C ILE A 82 2.64 8.58 9.59
N ALA A 83 1.63 8.94 8.80
CA ALA A 83 0.38 8.20 8.69
C ALA A 83 -0.02 7.98 7.22
N ILE A 84 -0.32 6.73 6.88
CA ILE A 84 -0.74 6.30 5.55
C ILE A 84 -1.88 5.29 5.64
N GLU A 85 -2.80 5.36 4.70
CA GLU A 85 -3.91 4.44 4.53
C GLU A 85 -3.89 3.80 3.14
N TYR A 86 -4.26 2.53 3.11
CA TYR A 86 -4.26 1.69 1.92
C TYR A 86 -5.65 1.16 1.65
N TYR A 87 -6.12 1.37 0.43
CA TYR A 87 -7.48 1.06 0.00
C TYR A 87 -7.46 0.14 -1.22
N ILE A 88 -8.44 -0.76 -1.28
CA ILE A 88 -8.78 -1.51 -2.49
C ILE A 88 -10.26 -1.28 -2.78
N ASN A 89 -10.58 -0.78 -3.97
CA ASN A 89 -11.95 -0.45 -4.38
C ASN A 89 -12.70 0.39 -3.33
N LYS A 90 -12.01 1.42 -2.81
CA LYS A 90 -12.49 2.33 -1.73
C LYS A 90 -12.68 1.68 -0.35
N LYS A 91 -12.39 0.39 -0.19
CA LYS A 91 -12.39 -0.29 1.11
C LYS A 91 -11.01 -0.19 1.75
N LEU A 92 -10.95 0.30 2.99
CA LEU A 92 -9.71 0.34 3.77
C LEU A 92 -9.23 -1.09 4.04
N ILE A 93 -7.98 -1.39 3.71
CA ILE A 93 -7.35 -2.70 3.90
C ILE A 93 -6.29 -2.64 5.00
N ALA A 94 -5.52 -1.55 5.06
CA ALA A 94 -4.50 -1.36 6.07
C ALA A 94 -4.33 0.12 6.40
N LYS A 95 -3.93 0.38 7.63
CA LYS A 95 -3.49 1.69 8.11
C LYS A 95 -2.14 1.51 8.80
N HIS A 96 -1.21 2.40 8.48
CA HIS A 96 0.06 2.49 9.17
C HIS A 96 0.21 3.87 9.81
N SER A 97 0.78 3.88 11.01
CA SER A 97 1.10 5.09 11.75
C SER A 97 2.31 4.82 12.63
N ASN A 98 3.28 5.72 12.62
CA ASN A 98 4.39 5.72 13.56
C ASN A 98 4.81 7.16 13.90
N PRO A 99 5.32 7.43 15.11
CA PRO A 99 5.93 8.72 15.41
C PRO A 99 7.28 8.84 14.69
N LYS A 100 7.65 10.04 14.24
CA LYS A 100 8.94 10.30 13.57
C LYS A 100 10.15 10.08 14.47
N SER A 101 9.95 10.21 15.78
CA SER A 101 10.96 9.86 16.79
C SER A 101 11.34 8.37 16.75
N GLU A 102 10.44 7.51 16.25
CA GLU A 102 10.71 6.10 16.02
C GLU A 102 11.44 5.88 14.69
N THR A 103 10.90 6.45 13.62
CA THR A 103 11.56 6.53 12.31
C THR A 103 10.90 7.63 11.48
N ASP A 104 11.72 8.46 10.83
CA ASP A 104 11.29 9.48 9.87
C ASP A 104 11.19 8.95 8.44
N ARG A 105 11.57 7.68 8.23
CA ARG A 105 11.69 7.03 6.92
C ARG A 105 11.27 5.55 6.95
N PRO A 106 9.98 5.24 7.21
CA PRO A 106 9.51 3.87 7.32
C PRO A 106 9.38 3.18 5.96
N TYR A 107 9.67 1.88 5.95
CA TYR A 107 9.25 0.97 4.90
C TYR A 107 7.99 0.22 5.33
N VAL A 108 6.93 0.29 4.54
CA VAL A 108 5.68 -0.44 4.80
C VAL A 108 5.48 -1.49 3.73
N ILE A 109 5.40 -2.76 4.14
CA ILE A 109 5.20 -3.91 3.27
C ILE A 109 3.84 -4.53 3.57
N LEU A 110 2.99 -4.64 2.55
CA LEU A 110 1.69 -5.28 2.61
C LEU A 110 1.72 -6.56 1.79
N THR A 111 1.29 -7.67 2.37
CA THR A 111 1.07 -8.92 1.65
C THR A 111 -0.42 -9.19 1.58
N ILE A 112 -0.97 -9.17 0.37
CA ILE A 112 -2.40 -9.22 0.12
C ILE A 112 -2.74 -10.50 -0.64
N LYS A 113 -3.71 -11.25 -0.12
CA LYS A 113 -4.28 -12.42 -0.79
C LYS A 113 -5.62 -12.06 -1.42
N PHE A 114 -5.70 -12.17 -2.74
CA PHE A 114 -6.96 -12.01 -3.48
C PHE A 114 -7.70 -13.34 -3.61
N SER A 115 -9.03 -13.27 -3.61
CA SER A 115 -9.88 -14.45 -3.84
C SER A 115 -11.20 -14.06 -4.51
N VAL A 116 -11.71 -14.92 -5.39
CA VAL A 116 -13.05 -14.75 -5.97
C VAL A 116 -14.12 -15.01 -4.90
N LYS A 117 -15.17 -14.18 -4.88
CA LYS A 117 -16.35 -14.36 -4.03
C LYS A 117 -17.42 -15.22 -4.70
#